data_AF-A0A2E3UJB9-F1
#
_entry.id   AF-A0A2E3UJB9-F1
#
_cell.length_a   1.000
_cell.length_b   1.000
_cell.length_c   1.000
_cell.angle_alpha   90.00
_cell.angle_beta   90.00
_cell.angle_gamma   90.00
#
_symmetry.space_group_name_H-M   'P 1'
#
loop_
_entity.id
_entity.type
_entity.pdbx_description
1 polymer ?
#
loop_
_entity_poly.entity_id
_entity_poly.type
_entity_poly.pdbx_seq_one_letter_code
_entity_poly.pdbx_strand_id
1 'polypeptide(L)'
;MITPAPTGRIILGATSFADAEGAIGFAVGLARQTERELVGLLIEEEAILSCAAGRGAQAVGAAPLSLERMLAAYRRDAEAFQARLAQSGALRWSFSRRRGQVLPLLSEIAGQGDLILLGHRRAPLRSGDVVFIPGGAADDAALGLAVQAARDIGRPITVLAPRALHAGIAAAAAGLGAGAVSMRDAADPGAVMAHLGRASVSVVFLGQAGLDPATLARLVDAARAPVVFPAGVILPPVPAGGGAHPPGF
;
A
#
# COMPACT_ATOMS: atom_id res chain seq x y z
N MET A 1 19.78 26.15 11.74
CA MET A 1 18.38 25.84 11.41
C MET A 1 18.23 24.34 11.53
N ILE A 2 17.47 23.86 12.52
CA ILE A 2 17.24 22.43 12.74
C ILE A 2 15.98 22.09 11.96
N THR A 3 16.12 21.40 10.83
CA THR A 3 14.98 20.86 10.09
C THR A 3 14.33 19.81 10.98
N PRO A 4 13.02 19.90 11.30
CA PRO A 4 12.37 18.86 12.10
C PRO A 4 12.50 17.52 11.36
N ALA A 5 12.91 16.47 12.08
CA ALA A 5 12.97 15.13 11.52
C ALA A 5 11.58 14.80 10.93
N PRO A 6 11.52 14.15 9.76
CA PRO A 6 10.25 13.75 9.16
C PRO A 6 9.46 12.92 10.17
N THR A 7 8.30 13.42 10.57
CA THR A 7 7.44 12.77 11.54
C THR A 7 6.73 11.58 10.89
N GLY A 8 6.87 10.39 11.49
CA GLY A 8 6.17 9.17 11.07
C GLY A 8 7.07 7.97 10.77
N ARG A 9 6.41 6.82 10.57
CA ARG A 9 7.00 5.50 10.30
C ARG A 9 6.67 5.07 8.88
N ILE A 10 7.32 4.00 8.41
CA ILE A 10 6.88 3.23 7.24
C ILE A 10 6.35 1.90 7.74
N ILE A 11 5.08 1.64 7.48
CA ILE A 11 4.41 0.40 7.86
C ILE A 11 4.34 -0.49 6.62
N LEU A 12 5.15 -1.56 6.59
CA LEU A 12 5.04 -2.62 5.59
C LEU A 12 4.00 -3.65 6.06
N GLY A 13 2.80 -3.54 5.51
CA GLY A 13 1.70 -4.48 5.75
C GLY A 13 1.67 -5.60 4.71
N ALA A 14 1.48 -6.84 5.16
CA ALA A 14 1.36 -8.01 4.29
C ALA A 14 0.48 -9.09 4.93
N THR A 15 -0.22 -9.89 4.12
CA THR A 15 -1.01 -11.05 4.58
C THR A 15 -0.24 -12.37 4.46
N SER A 16 0.95 -12.36 3.87
CA SER A 16 1.87 -13.49 3.84
C SER A 16 3.32 -13.00 3.74
N PHE A 17 4.29 -13.86 4.06
CA PHE A 17 5.69 -13.51 3.82
C PHE A 17 5.97 -13.30 2.33
N ALA A 18 5.30 -14.07 1.46
CA ALA A 18 5.45 -13.93 0.02
C ALA A 18 5.00 -12.55 -0.52
N ASP A 19 4.01 -11.93 0.12
CA ASP A 19 3.60 -10.56 -0.22
C ASP A 19 4.63 -9.52 0.26
N ALA A 20 5.22 -9.74 1.43
CA ALA A 20 6.24 -8.86 2.00
C ALA A 20 7.58 -8.96 1.25
N GLU A 21 8.01 -10.17 0.89
CA GLU A 21 9.36 -10.47 0.41
C GLU A 21 9.80 -9.56 -0.74
N GLY A 22 8.93 -9.41 -1.75
CA GLY A 22 9.19 -8.55 -2.90
C GLY A 22 9.26 -7.05 -2.55
N ALA A 23 8.63 -6.62 -1.46
CA ALA A 23 8.52 -5.22 -1.05
C ALA A 23 9.53 -4.81 0.04
N ILE A 24 10.13 -5.75 0.79
CA ILE A 24 11.03 -5.43 1.92
C ILE A 24 12.22 -4.57 1.46
N GLY A 25 12.87 -4.91 0.36
CA GLY A 25 14.02 -4.15 -0.13
C GLY A 25 13.66 -2.69 -0.44
N PHE A 26 12.48 -2.48 -1.02
CA PHE A 26 11.94 -1.16 -1.30
C PHE A 26 11.55 -0.41 -0.02
N ALA A 27 10.89 -1.09 0.94
CA ALA A 27 10.55 -0.52 2.24
C ALA A 27 11.78 -0.02 3.01
N VAL A 28 12.86 -0.81 2.99
CA VAL A 28 14.16 -0.46 3.60
C VAL A 28 14.79 0.73 2.90
N GLY A 29 14.77 0.77 1.57
CA GLY A 29 15.25 1.91 0.79
C GLY A 29 14.51 3.20 1.16
N LEU A 30 13.18 3.13 1.15
CA LEU A 30 12.31 4.25 1.50
C LEU A 30 12.54 4.72 2.95
N ALA A 31 12.70 3.80 3.89
CA ALA A 31 12.94 4.12 5.30
C ALA A 31 14.29 4.77 5.54
N ARG A 32 15.35 4.32 4.87
CA ARG A 32 16.66 4.97 4.93
C ARG A 32 16.63 6.36 4.34
N GLN A 33 16.02 6.51 3.18
CA GLN A 33 15.98 7.79 2.48
C GLN A 33 15.16 8.84 3.24
N THR A 34 14.07 8.41 3.87
CA THR A 34 13.20 9.29 4.65
C THR A 34 13.58 9.35 6.13
N GLU A 35 14.64 8.67 6.55
CA GLU A 35 15.08 8.58 7.95
C GLU A 35 14.00 8.10 8.95
N ARG A 36 13.10 7.23 8.47
CA ARG A 36 11.96 6.71 9.23
C ARG A 36 12.23 5.33 9.81
N GLU A 37 11.53 5.01 10.89
CA GLU A 37 11.45 3.63 11.40
C GLU A 37 10.65 2.76 10.42
N LEU A 38 11.11 1.53 10.19
CA LEU A 38 10.38 0.51 9.44
C LEU A 38 9.62 -0.42 10.39
N VAL A 39 8.30 -0.44 10.28
CA VAL A 39 7.42 -1.35 11.02
C VAL A 39 6.96 -2.45 10.08
N GLY A 40 7.33 -3.70 10.36
CA GLY A 40 6.75 -4.87 9.71
C GLY A 40 5.46 -5.30 10.39
N LEU A 41 4.40 -5.48 9.62
CA LEU A 41 3.12 -5.98 10.12
C LEU A 41 2.66 -7.18 9.28
N LEU A 42 2.66 -8.36 9.89
CA LEU A 42 1.99 -9.52 9.32
C LEU A 42 0.52 -9.56 9.79
N ILE A 43 -0.39 -9.57 8.83
CA ILE A 43 -1.83 -9.57 9.05
C ILE A 43 -2.39 -10.97 8.81
N GLU A 44 -2.86 -11.61 9.87
CA GLU A 44 -3.63 -12.85 9.79
C GLU A 44 -5.06 -12.52 9.34
N GLU A 45 -5.32 -12.71 8.06
CA GLU A 45 -6.59 -12.30 7.47
C GLU A 45 -7.74 -13.18 7.93
N GLU A 46 -8.72 -12.54 8.57
CA GLU A 46 -9.84 -13.24 9.20
C GLU A 46 -10.72 -13.97 8.19
N ALA A 47 -10.89 -13.42 6.98
CA ALA A 47 -11.63 -14.08 5.90
C ALA A 47 -10.96 -15.40 5.49
N ILE A 48 -9.63 -15.41 5.36
CA ILE A 48 -8.85 -16.61 5.02
C ILE A 48 -8.97 -17.67 6.12
N LEU A 49 -8.84 -17.26 7.39
CA LEU A 49 -9.00 -18.17 8.53
C LEU A 49 -10.42 -18.74 8.62
N SER A 50 -11.43 -17.92 8.37
CA SER A 50 -12.83 -18.36 8.33
C SER A 50 -13.09 -19.37 7.22
N CYS A 51 -12.54 -19.14 6.02
CA CYS A 51 -12.57 -20.13 4.94
C CYS A 51 -11.88 -21.43 5.33
N ALA A 52 -10.70 -21.38 5.95
CA ALA A 52 -9.93 -22.55 6.38
C ALA A 52 -10.60 -23.36 7.51
N ALA A 53 -11.49 -22.74 8.27
CA ALA A 53 -12.31 -23.42 9.27
C ALA A 53 -13.54 -24.14 8.66
N GLY A 54 -13.89 -23.83 7.40
CA GLY A 54 -15.01 -24.45 6.69
C GLY A 54 -14.76 -25.92 6.36
N ARG A 55 -15.83 -26.74 6.38
CA ARG A 55 -15.75 -28.14 5.94
C ARG A 55 -15.45 -28.19 4.43
N GLY A 56 -14.42 -28.93 4.05
CA GLY A 56 -14.05 -29.12 2.64
C GLY A 56 -13.26 -27.96 2.02
N ALA A 57 -12.73 -27.05 2.84
CA ALA A 57 -11.87 -25.98 2.35
C ALA A 57 -10.64 -26.54 1.63
N GLN A 58 -10.40 -26.07 0.40
CA GLN A 58 -9.21 -26.40 -0.37
C GLN A 58 -8.57 -25.12 -0.89
N ALA A 59 -7.24 -25.07 -0.86
CA ALA A 59 -6.52 -24.10 -1.64
C ALA A 59 -6.58 -24.52 -3.11
N VAL A 60 -6.73 -23.55 -4.02
CA VAL A 60 -6.75 -23.79 -5.47
C VAL A 60 -5.45 -24.51 -5.87
N GLY A 61 -5.55 -25.76 -6.32
CA GLY A 61 -4.43 -26.58 -6.75
C GLY A 61 -3.60 -27.24 -5.64
N ALA A 62 -4.11 -27.35 -4.41
CA ALA A 62 -3.36 -27.93 -3.29
C ALA A 62 -4.20 -28.82 -2.35
N ALA A 63 -3.50 -29.42 -1.37
CA ALA A 63 -4.05 -30.31 -0.34
C ALA A 63 -5.12 -29.63 0.55
N PRO A 64 -5.90 -30.42 1.34
CA PRO A 64 -6.95 -29.90 2.21
C PRO A 64 -6.45 -28.76 3.10
N LEU A 65 -7.17 -27.65 3.07
CA LEU A 65 -6.93 -26.50 3.93
C LEU A 65 -7.55 -26.82 5.29
N SER A 66 -6.77 -26.71 6.36
CA SER A 66 -7.30 -26.73 7.71
C SER A 66 -6.85 -25.49 8.45
N LEU A 67 -7.66 -25.06 9.42
CA LEU A 67 -7.32 -23.92 10.28
C LEU A 67 -5.94 -24.11 10.94
N GLU A 68 -5.64 -25.31 11.44
CA GLU A 68 -4.35 -25.60 12.07
C GLU A 68 -3.17 -25.42 11.10
N ARG A 69 -3.30 -25.93 9.86
CA ARG A 69 -2.27 -25.78 8.83
C ARG A 69 -2.08 -24.32 8.43
N MET A 70 -3.17 -23.56 8.36
CA MET A 70 -3.13 -22.13 8.05
C MET A 70 -2.44 -21.33 9.16
N LEU A 71 -2.79 -21.58 10.43
CA LEU A 71 -2.12 -20.95 11.57
C LEU A 71 -0.63 -21.32 11.63
N ALA A 72 -0.27 -22.55 11.30
CA ALA A 72 1.13 -22.97 11.18
C ALA A 72 1.87 -22.26 10.03
N ALA A 73 1.18 -22.00 8.91
CA ALA A 73 1.74 -21.21 7.81
C ALA A 73 2.00 -19.76 8.23
N TYR A 74 1.03 -19.11 8.89
CA TYR A 74 1.22 -17.76 9.42
C TYR A 74 2.37 -17.65 10.41
N ARG A 75 2.60 -18.66 11.26
CA ARG A 75 3.77 -18.68 12.16
C ARG A 75 5.09 -18.71 11.39
N ARG A 76 5.21 -19.59 10.38
CA ARG A 76 6.41 -19.66 9.54
C ARG A 76 6.64 -18.36 8.76
N ASP A 77 5.57 -17.77 8.23
CA ASP A 77 5.65 -16.49 7.53
C ASP A 77 6.10 -15.36 8.46
N ALA A 78 5.62 -15.34 9.70
CA ALA A 78 6.03 -14.36 10.70
C ALA A 78 7.53 -14.46 11.01
N GLU A 79 8.02 -15.69 11.25
CA GLU A 79 9.43 -15.96 11.51
C GLU A 79 10.31 -15.54 10.32
N ALA A 80 9.91 -15.90 9.10
CA ALA A 80 10.64 -15.53 7.88
C ALA A 80 10.66 -14.01 7.65
N PHE A 81 9.52 -13.33 7.84
CA PHE A 81 9.42 -11.89 7.69
C PHE A 81 10.29 -11.16 8.73
N GLN A 82 10.19 -11.54 10.00
CA GLN A 82 11.01 -10.96 11.06
C GLN A 82 12.51 -11.18 10.81
N ALA A 83 12.91 -12.40 10.41
CA ALA A 83 14.30 -12.69 10.08
C ALA A 83 14.80 -11.84 8.91
N ARG A 84 13.97 -11.62 7.89
CA ARG A 84 14.33 -10.80 6.74
C ARG A 84 14.46 -9.32 7.11
N LEU A 85 13.63 -8.80 8.01
CA LEU A 85 13.74 -7.44 8.56
C LEU A 85 15.02 -7.27 9.37
N ALA A 86 15.39 -8.24 10.20
CA ALA A 86 16.62 -8.21 10.98
C ALA A 86 17.88 -8.11 10.10
N GLN A 87 17.83 -8.59 8.85
CA GLN A 87 18.90 -8.47 7.87
C GLN A 87 19.00 -7.07 7.22
N SER A 88 18.14 -6.11 7.59
CA SER A 88 18.07 -4.77 6.98
C SER A 88 19.17 -3.79 7.46
N GLY A 89 20.13 -4.26 8.26
CA GLY A 89 21.27 -3.49 8.76
C GLY A 89 20.90 -2.52 9.89
N ALA A 90 21.58 -1.37 9.96
CA ALA A 90 21.44 -0.37 11.03
C ALA A 90 20.13 0.44 11.04
N LEU A 91 19.11 0.00 10.29
CA LEU A 91 17.81 0.65 10.27
C LEU A 91 17.06 0.34 11.58
N ARG A 92 16.39 1.34 12.17
CA ARG A 92 15.44 1.06 13.26
C ARG A 92 14.24 0.32 12.69
N TRP A 93 13.96 -0.85 13.24
CA TRP A 93 12.82 -1.65 12.81
C TRP A 93 12.10 -2.30 13.99
N SER A 94 10.82 -2.54 13.81
CA SER A 94 9.99 -3.34 14.69
C SER A 94 9.13 -4.29 13.88
N PHE A 95 8.67 -5.38 14.50
CA PHE A 95 7.82 -6.37 13.85
C PHE A 95 6.65 -6.73 14.77
N SER A 96 5.47 -6.87 14.21
CA SER A 96 4.31 -7.35 14.93
C SER A 96 3.40 -8.19 14.04
N ARG A 97 2.60 -9.04 14.71
CA ARG A 97 1.56 -9.84 14.08
C ARG A 97 0.20 -9.39 14.64
N ARG A 98 -0.79 -9.27 13.78
CA ARG A 98 -2.17 -8.90 14.15
C ARG A 98 -3.15 -9.73 13.34
N ARG A 99 -4.33 -9.99 13.88
CA ARG A 99 -5.41 -10.69 13.19
C ARG A 99 -6.55 -9.72 12.91
N GLY A 100 -7.13 -9.80 11.72
CA GLY A 100 -8.26 -8.96 11.32
C GLY A 100 -8.30 -8.70 9.82
N GLN A 101 -8.99 -7.65 9.42
CA GLN A 101 -9.06 -7.18 8.03
C GLN A 101 -7.95 -6.17 7.76
N VAL A 102 -7.36 -6.20 6.55
CA VAL A 102 -6.15 -5.45 6.22
C VAL A 102 -6.31 -3.94 6.40
N LEU A 103 -7.26 -3.32 5.69
CA LEU A 103 -7.43 -1.87 5.73
C LEU A 103 -7.92 -1.34 7.09
N PRO A 104 -8.89 -1.98 7.78
CA PRO A 104 -9.27 -1.58 9.13
C PRO A 104 -8.11 -1.61 10.12
N LEU A 105 -7.30 -2.68 10.12
CA LEU A 105 -6.13 -2.77 11.02
C LEU A 105 -5.10 -1.68 10.72
N LEU A 106 -4.82 -1.42 9.45
CA LEU A 106 -3.90 -0.35 9.06
C LEU A 106 -4.39 1.02 9.50
N SER A 107 -5.70 1.28 9.39
CA SER A 107 -6.31 2.52 9.87
C SER A 107 -6.23 2.68 11.39
N GLU A 108 -6.26 1.57 12.14
CA GLU A 108 -6.16 1.57 13.60
C GLU A 108 -4.74 1.89 14.09
N ILE A 109 -3.73 1.32 13.43
CA ILE A 109 -2.34 1.41 13.89
C ILE A 109 -1.57 2.61 13.34
N ALA A 110 -1.98 3.12 12.17
CA ALA A 110 -1.25 4.15 11.46
C ALA A 110 -1.59 5.52 12.02
N GLY A 111 -0.57 6.24 12.44
CA GLY A 111 -0.70 7.61 12.95
C GLY A 111 -0.54 8.65 11.84
N GLN A 112 -0.83 9.91 12.19
CA GLN A 112 -0.54 11.03 11.30
C GLN A 112 0.96 11.04 10.94
N GLY A 113 1.25 11.20 9.65
CA GLY A 113 2.61 11.21 9.12
C GLY A 113 3.14 9.83 8.74
N ASP A 114 2.51 8.72 9.15
CA ASP A 114 2.91 7.38 8.72
C ASP A 114 2.66 7.18 7.22
N LEU A 115 3.57 6.44 6.57
CA LEU A 115 3.39 5.89 5.23
C LEU A 115 3.10 4.40 5.34
N ILE A 116 2.09 3.95 4.62
CA ILE A 116 1.73 2.55 4.52
C ILE A 116 2.25 2.03 3.18
N LEU A 117 2.88 0.87 3.21
CA LEU A 117 3.28 0.10 2.05
C LEU A 117 2.62 -1.27 2.16
N LEU A 118 1.69 -1.57 1.25
CA LEU A 118 1.10 -2.89 1.12
C LEU A 118 1.92 -3.72 0.14
N GLY A 119 2.46 -4.84 0.62
CA GLY A 119 3.18 -5.80 -0.22
C GLY A 119 2.26 -6.57 -1.17
N HIS A 120 2.82 -7.11 -2.26
CA HIS A 120 2.08 -7.95 -3.19
C HIS A 120 2.99 -9.00 -3.84
N ARG A 121 2.62 -10.28 -3.72
CA ARG A 121 3.42 -11.44 -4.16
C ARG A 121 3.78 -11.47 -5.65
N ARG A 122 2.99 -10.85 -6.53
CA ARG A 122 3.07 -11.08 -8.00
C ARG A 122 3.89 -10.08 -8.81
N ALA A 123 4.47 -9.05 -8.19
CA ALA A 123 5.25 -8.07 -8.94
C ALA A 123 6.73 -8.15 -8.54
N PRO A 124 7.62 -8.64 -9.42
CA PRO A 124 9.00 -8.19 -9.36
C PRO A 124 8.95 -6.66 -9.48
N LEU A 125 9.45 -5.94 -8.49
CA LEU A 125 9.52 -4.46 -8.46
C LEU A 125 10.21 -3.83 -9.69
N ARG A 126 10.75 -4.66 -10.59
CA ARG A 126 11.45 -4.27 -11.81
C ARG A 126 10.64 -4.49 -13.07
N SER A 127 9.42 -5.00 -13.06
CA SER A 127 8.61 -5.20 -14.27
C SER A 127 7.44 -4.22 -14.33
N GLY A 128 7.67 -3.02 -14.87
CA GLY A 128 6.60 -2.03 -15.07
C GLY A 128 6.96 -0.61 -14.71
N ASP A 129 5.99 0.28 -14.86
CA ASP A 129 6.10 1.70 -14.53
C ASP A 129 5.91 1.93 -13.03
N VAL A 130 6.47 3.03 -12.51
CA VAL A 130 6.01 3.59 -11.24
C VAL A 130 4.75 4.39 -11.52
N VAL A 131 3.65 4.04 -10.86
CA VAL A 131 2.36 4.73 -11.08
C VAL A 131 2.10 5.70 -9.95
N PHE A 132 1.72 6.93 -10.28
CA PHE A 132 1.28 7.93 -9.30
C PHE A 132 -0.18 8.33 -9.56
N ILE A 133 -0.98 8.35 -8.50
CA ILE A 133 -2.40 8.73 -8.51
C ILE A 133 -2.55 9.89 -7.50
N PRO A 134 -2.83 11.13 -7.93
CA PRO A 134 -2.81 12.29 -7.05
C PRO A 134 -4.01 12.34 -6.10
N GLY A 135 -3.83 13.01 -4.96
CA GLY A 135 -4.87 13.25 -3.96
C GLY A 135 -5.88 14.37 -4.30
N GLY A 136 -5.82 14.92 -5.52
CA GLY A 136 -6.63 16.06 -5.95
C GLY A 136 -5.88 17.40 -6.03
N ALA A 137 -4.63 17.45 -5.53
CA ALA A 137 -3.72 18.59 -5.69
C ALA A 137 -2.54 18.23 -6.60
N ALA A 138 -1.96 19.25 -7.25
CA ALA A 138 -0.81 19.07 -8.15
C ALA A 138 0.54 18.96 -7.39
N ASP A 139 0.62 19.51 -6.18
CA ASP A 139 1.79 19.57 -5.30
C ASP A 139 1.73 18.51 -4.18
N ASP A 140 1.36 17.30 -4.55
CA ASP A 140 1.22 16.20 -3.60
C ASP A 140 2.58 15.70 -3.11
N ALA A 141 2.78 15.61 -1.79
CA ALA A 141 4.03 15.11 -1.21
C ALA A 141 4.37 13.67 -1.69
N ALA A 142 3.35 12.86 -2.01
CA ALA A 142 3.56 11.52 -2.55
C ALA A 142 4.15 11.53 -3.97
N LEU A 143 3.99 12.61 -4.75
CA LEU A 143 4.64 12.76 -6.06
C LEU A 143 6.17 12.76 -5.92
N GLY A 144 6.71 13.44 -4.91
CA GLY A 144 8.15 13.45 -4.63
C GLY A 144 8.71 12.05 -4.36
N LEU A 145 7.98 11.25 -3.59
CA LEU A 145 8.33 9.86 -3.31
C LEU A 145 8.24 9.00 -4.57
N ALA A 146 7.19 9.18 -5.39
CA ALA A 146 7.03 8.46 -6.65
C ALA A 146 8.15 8.77 -7.65
N VAL A 147 8.50 10.05 -7.80
CA VAL A 147 9.59 10.50 -8.68
C VAL A 147 10.94 9.96 -8.22
N GLN A 148 11.20 9.93 -6.91
CA GLN A 148 12.41 9.30 -6.41
C GLN A 148 12.40 7.79 -6.69
N ALA A 149 11.32 7.08 -6.34
CA ALA A 149 11.25 5.64 -6.54
C ALA A 149 11.44 5.27 -8.02
N ALA A 150 10.87 6.05 -8.94
CA ALA A 150 11.10 5.90 -10.37
C ALA A 150 12.59 5.97 -10.74
N ARG A 151 13.34 6.92 -10.15
CA ARG A 151 14.80 7.05 -10.34
C ARG A 151 15.56 5.86 -9.76
N ASP A 152 15.26 5.46 -8.52
CA ASP A 152 15.99 4.39 -7.83
C ASP A 152 15.73 3.01 -8.47
N ILE A 153 14.50 2.77 -8.93
CA ILE A 153 14.11 1.55 -9.64
C ILE A 153 14.61 1.59 -11.11
N GLY A 154 14.85 2.78 -11.67
CA GLY A 154 15.23 2.97 -13.07
C GLY A 154 14.04 2.76 -14.02
N ARG A 155 12.84 3.19 -13.61
CA ARG A 155 11.58 3.02 -14.36
C ARG A 155 10.91 4.36 -14.62
N PRO A 156 10.18 4.51 -15.74
CA PRO A 156 9.43 5.74 -15.99
C PRO A 156 8.28 5.88 -14.98
N ILE A 157 7.79 7.10 -14.83
CA ILE A 157 6.62 7.40 -14.02
C ILE A 157 5.40 7.61 -14.94
N THR A 158 4.31 6.89 -14.63
CA THR A 158 3.00 7.09 -15.26
C THR A 158 2.06 7.74 -14.23
N VAL A 159 1.48 8.88 -14.58
CA VAL A 159 0.52 9.59 -13.72
C VAL A 159 -0.89 9.35 -14.23
N LEU A 160 -1.77 8.86 -13.36
CA LEU A 160 -3.20 8.70 -13.64
C LEU A 160 -3.95 9.83 -12.93
N ALA A 161 -4.35 10.86 -13.67
CA ALA A 161 -4.98 12.04 -13.11
C ALA A 161 -6.02 12.64 -14.07
N PRO A 162 -7.02 13.38 -13.57
CA PRO A 162 -7.88 14.20 -14.42
C PRO A 162 -7.05 15.15 -15.28
N ARG A 163 -7.41 15.29 -16.56
CA ARG A 163 -6.71 16.16 -17.53
C ARG A 163 -6.46 17.59 -17.02
N ALA A 164 -7.37 18.13 -16.20
CA ALA A 164 -7.23 19.46 -15.60
C ALA A 164 -5.97 19.61 -14.72
N LEU A 165 -5.47 18.53 -14.12
CA LEU A 165 -4.29 18.52 -13.26
C LEU A 165 -2.98 18.23 -14.02
N HIS A 166 -3.05 17.87 -15.31
CA HIS A 166 -1.89 17.36 -16.04
C HIS A 166 -0.73 18.37 -16.11
N ALA A 167 -1.02 19.62 -16.46
CA ALA A 167 0.00 20.64 -16.59
C ALA A 167 0.70 20.93 -15.25
N GLY A 168 -0.08 21.03 -14.17
CA GLY A 168 0.45 21.27 -12.83
C GLY A 168 1.34 20.13 -12.33
N ILE A 169 0.88 18.88 -12.47
CA ILE A 169 1.66 17.71 -12.04
C ILE A 169 2.91 17.54 -12.90
N ALA A 170 2.83 17.77 -14.22
CA ALA A 170 4.00 17.68 -15.09
C ALA A 170 5.07 18.72 -14.72
N ALA A 171 4.66 19.96 -14.43
CA ALA A 171 5.57 21.00 -13.96
C ALA A 171 6.20 20.65 -12.59
N ALA A 172 5.40 20.16 -11.64
CA ALA A 172 5.89 19.73 -10.34
C ALA A 172 6.88 18.55 -10.44
N ALA A 173 6.54 17.54 -11.25
CA ALA A 173 7.40 16.38 -11.50
C ALA A 173 8.74 16.80 -12.15
N ALA A 174 8.71 17.72 -13.12
CA ALA A 174 9.92 18.27 -13.72
C ALA A 174 10.79 19.03 -12.71
N GLY A 175 10.17 19.83 -11.83
CA GLY A 175 10.87 20.52 -10.73
C GLY A 175 11.51 19.56 -9.72
N LEU A 176 10.94 18.36 -9.56
CA LEU A 176 11.49 17.27 -8.74
C LEU A 176 12.56 16.42 -9.47
N GLY A 177 12.91 16.77 -10.71
CA GLY A 177 13.90 16.06 -11.51
C GLY A 177 13.39 14.72 -12.06
N ALA A 178 12.08 14.59 -12.29
CA ALA A 178 11.55 13.44 -13.00
C ALA A 178 12.11 13.38 -14.42
N GLY A 179 12.46 12.17 -14.87
CA GLY A 179 12.81 11.92 -16.27
C GLY A 179 11.57 11.86 -17.16
N ALA A 180 11.33 10.73 -17.81
CA ALA A 180 10.12 10.54 -18.61
C ALA A 180 8.88 10.39 -17.72
N VAL A 181 7.96 11.36 -17.84
CA VAL A 181 6.62 11.35 -17.20
C VAL A 181 5.57 11.10 -18.28
N SER A 182 4.81 10.01 -18.15
CA SER A 182 3.66 9.72 -19.01
C SER A 182 2.37 10.11 -18.29
N MET A 183 1.63 11.08 -18.84
CA MET A 183 0.32 11.47 -18.31
C MET A 183 -0.79 10.65 -18.96
N ARG A 184 -1.69 10.10 -18.14
CA ARG A 184 -2.90 9.42 -18.60
C ARG A 184 -4.10 10.06 -17.95
N ASP A 185 -5.11 10.36 -18.76
CA ASP A 185 -6.37 10.88 -18.25
C ASP A 185 -7.11 9.77 -17.50
N ALA A 186 -7.49 10.09 -16.27
CA ALA A 186 -8.25 9.21 -15.38
C ALA A 186 -9.22 10.09 -14.58
N ALA A 187 -10.38 10.36 -15.18
CA ALA A 187 -11.39 11.22 -14.59
C ALA A 187 -12.20 10.55 -13.47
N ASP A 188 -12.22 9.22 -13.42
CA ASP A 188 -12.97 8.43 -12.45
C ASP A 188 -12.18 7.20 -11.95
N PRO A 189 -12.56 6.62 -10.79
CA PRO A 189 -11.90 5.43 -10.24
C PRO A 189 -11.90 4.22 -11.18
N GLY A 190 -12.92 4.06 -12.02
CA GLY A 190 -13.00 2.96 -12.99
C GLY A 190 -11.92 3.03 -14.06
N ALA A 191 -11.63 4.23 -14.57
CA ALA A 191 -10.52 4.46 -15.50
C ALA A 191 -9.15 4.12 -14.88
N VAL A 192 -8.95 4.47 -13.59
CA VAL A 192 -7.76 4.08 -12.83
C VAL A 192 -7.63 2.56 -12.74
N MET A 193 -8.69 1.86 -12.30
CA MET A 193 -8.66 0.39 -12.19
C MET A 193 -8.42 -0.30 -13.54
N ALA A 194 -9.05 0.21 -14.60
CA ALA A 194 -8.89 -0.32 -15.94
C ALA A 194 -7.46 -0.17 -16.46
N HIS A 195 -6.77 0.93 -16.11
CA HIS A 195 -5.35 1.09 -16.43
C HIS A 195 -4.50 0.11 -15.63
N LEU A 196 -4.65 0.08 -14.30
CA LEU A 196 -3.88 -0.80 -13.42
C LEU A 196 -4.03 -2.28 -13.81
N GLY A 197 -5.24 -2.73 -14.16
CA GLY A 197 -5.50 -4.11 -14.55
C GLY A 197 -4.88 -4.55 -15.89
N ARG A 198 -4.40 -3.61 -16.72
CA ARG A 198 -3.76 -3.89 -18.02
C ARG A 198 -2.27 -3.55 -18.05
N ALA A 199 -1.83 -2.63 -17.19
CA ALA A 199 -0.46 -2.17 -17.15
C ALA A 199 0.43 -3.15 -16.38
N SER A 200 1.71 -3.19 -16.76
CA SER A 200 2.74 -3.73 -15.86
C SER A 200 3.13 -2.61 -14.91
N VAL A 201 2.89 -2.81 -13.62
CA VAL A 201 3.14 -1.82 -12.57
C VAL A 201 4.21 -2.33 -11.62
N SER A 202 5.22 -1.51 -11.35
CA SER A 202 6.26 -1.84 -10.38
C SER A 202 5.84 -1.48 -8.96
N VAL A 203 5.24 -0.30 -8.77
CA VAL A 203 4.71 0.20 -7.50
C VAL A 203 3.71 1.32 -7.79
N VAL A 204 2.66 1.42 -6.98
CA VAL A 204 1.67 2.50 -7.04
C VAL A 204 1.87 3.43 -5.85
N PHE A 205 1.88 4.74 -6.09
CA PHE A 205 1.83 5.77 -5.07
C PHE A 205 0.47 6.47 -5.11
N LEU A 206 -0.21 6.52 -3.97
CA LEU A 206 -1.41 7.31 -3.81
C LEU A 206 -1.09 8.60 -3.07
N GLY A 207 -1.57 9.70 -3.63
CA GLY A 207 -1.59 11.00 -3.00
C GLY A 207 -2.55 11.08 -1.82
N GLN A 208 -2.51 12.20 -1.09
CA GLN A 208 -3.42 12.45 0.01
C GLN A 208 -4.85 12.75 -0.50
N ALA A 209 -5.62 11.70 -0.79
CA ALA A 209 -7.08 11.78 -0.95
C ALA A 209 -7.73 10.83 0.02
N GLY A 210 -8.77 11.28 0.72
CA GLY A 210 -9.62 10.41 1.51
C GLY A 210 -10.36 9.44 0.59
N LEU A 211 -9.89 8.20 0.49
CA LEU A 211 -10.56 7.11 -0.19
C LEU A 211 -11.39 6.33 0.82
N ASP A 212 -12.60 5.95 0.43
CA ASP A 212 -13.34 4.98 1.20
C ASP A 212 -12.61 3.62 1.17
N PRO A 213 -12.68 2.81 2.25
CA PRO A 213 -11.98 1.54 2.34
C PRO A 213 -12.29 0.56 1.20
N ALA A 214 -13.51 0.55 0.65
CA ALA A 214 -13.87 -0.38 -0.41
C ALA A 214 -13.21 0.01 -1.75
N THR A 215 -13.12 1.30 -2.05
CA THR A 215 -12.40 1.80 -3.22
C THR A 215 -10.90 1.55 -3.09
N LEU A 216 -10.31 1.79 -1.92
CA LEU A 216 -8.90 1.48 -1.68
C LEU A 216 -8.61 -0.03 -1.83
N ALA A 217 -9.48 -0.90 -1.31
CA ALA A 217 -9.33 -2.35 -1.47
C ALA A 217 -9.34 -2.76 -2.96
N ARG A 218 -10.32 -2.25 -3.73
CA ARG A 218 -10.37 -2.47 -5.19
C ARG A 218 -9.13 -1.98 -5.91
N LEU A 219 -8.56 -0.86 -5.47
CA LEU A 219 -7.32 -0.30 -6.02
C LEU A 219 -6.14 -1.22 -5.78
N VAL A 220 -5.95 -1.66 -4.54
CA VAL A 220 -4.87 -2.58 -4.16
C VAL A 220 -4.96 -3.87 -4.96
N ASP A 221 -6.16 -4.43 -5.12
CA ASP A 221 -6.39 -5.62 -5.93
C ASP A 221 -6.12 -5.41 -7.43
N ALA A 222 -6.53 -4.26 -7.98
CA ALA A 222 -6.32 -3.92 -9.38
C ALA A 222 -4.85 -3.64 -9.70
N ALA A 223 -4.11 -3.03 -8.76
CA ALA A 223 -2.70 -2.67 -8.93
C ALA A 223 -1.82 -3.91 -9.16
N ARG A 224 -2.11 -5.03 -8.49
CA ARG A 224 -1.30 -6.26 -8.53
C ARG A 224 0.19 -6.01 -8.32
N ALA A 225 0.51 -4.98 -7.55
CA ALA A 225 1.83 -4.47 -7.26
C ALA A 225 1.79 -3.81 -5.88
N PRO A 226 2.96 -3.55 -5.27
CA PRO A 226 3.00 -2.84 -4.00
C PRO A 226 2.34 -1.47 -4.11
N VAL A 227 1.58 -1.08 -3.09
CA VAL A 227 0.89 0.21 -3.03
C VAL A 227 1.39 1.00 -1.82
N VAL A 228 1.86 2.22 -2.06
CA VAL A 228 2.34 3.17 -1.07
C VAL A 228 1.33 4.30 -0.92
N PHE A 229 0.92 4.60 0.30
CA PHE A 229 0.00 5.70 0.57
C PHE A 229 0.17 6.23 2.00
N PRO A 230 -0.07 7.51 2.25
CA PRO A 230 -0.06 8.04 3.61
C PRO A 230 -1.26 7.57 4.41
N ALA A 231 -1.11 7.43 5.73
CA ALA A 231 -2.16 6.95 6.63
C ALA A 231 -3.48 7.72 6.50
N GLY A 232 -3.42 9.04 6.25
CA GLY A 232 -4.59 9.89 6.05
C GLY A 232 -5.41 9.62 4.78
N VAL A 233 -5.00 8.70 3.92
CA VAL A 233 -5.79 8.25 2.75
C VAL A 233 -6.96 7.37 3.16
N ILE A 234 -6.84 6.62 4.25
CA ILE A 234 -7.92 5.76 4.72
C ILE A 234 -8.94 6.65 5.45
N LEU A 235 -10.11 6.86 4.85
CA LEU A 235 -11.21 7.50 5.57
C LEU A 235 -11.69 6.57 6.69
N PRO A 236 -12.00 7.09 7.89
CA PRO A 236 -12.68 6.30 8.90
C PRO A 236 -14.00 5.79 8.32
N PRO A 237 -14.45 4.57 8.68
CA PRO A 237 -15.75 4.09 8.25
C PRO A 237 -16.81 5.12 8.67
N VAL A 238 -17.64 5.57 7.73
CA VAL A 238 -18.79 6.41 8.05
C VAL A 238 -19.62 5.61 9.06
N PRO A 239 -19.88 6.12 10.27
CA PRO A 239 -20.71 5.40 11.22
C PRO A 239 -22.04 5.11 10.55
N ALA A 240 -22.44 3.83 10.54
CA ALA A 240 -23.75 3.43 10.04
C ALA A 240 -24.78 4.33 10.73
N GLY A 241 -25.43 5.19 9.96
CA GLY A 241 -26.27 6.25 10.48
C GLY A 241 -27.21 5.70 11.54
N GLY A 242 -27.11 6.24 12.76
CA GLY A 242 -28.12 6.02 13.77
C GLY A 242 -29.46 6.39 13.15
N GLY A 243 -30.31 5.39 12.97
CA GLY A 243 -31.67 5.60 12.50
C GLY A 243 -32.32 6.61 13.42
N ALA A 244 -32.47 7.84 12.92
CA ALA A 244 -33.37 8.80 13.53
C ALA A 244 -34.76 8.19 13.40
N HIS A 245 -35.22 7.58 14.49
CA HIS A 245 -36.64 7.32 14.69
C HIS A 245 -37.35 8.67 14.51
N PRO A 246 -38.32 8.80 13.59
CA PRO A 246 -39.15 10.00 13.57
C PRO A 246 -39.87 10.09 14.93
N PRO A 247 -39.94 11.28 15.54
CA PRO A 247 -40.76 11.44 16.73
C PRO A 247 -42.21 11.13 16.33
N GLY A 248 -42.83 10.21 17.08
CA GLY A 248 -44.24 9.92 16.93
C GLY A 248 -45.08 11.17 17.11
N PHE A 249 -46.00 11.36 16.17
CA PHE A 249 -47.26 12.05 16.38
C PHE A 249 -48.38 11.03 16.14
#